data_AF-A0A376L5V6-F1
#
_entry.id   AF-A0A376L5V6-F1
#
_cell.length_a   1.000
_cell.length_b   1.000
_cell.length_c   1.000
_cell.angle_alpha   90.00
_cell.angle_beta   90.00
_cell.angle_gamma   90.00
#
_symmetry.space_group_name_H-M   'P 1'
#
loop_
_entity.id
_entity.type
_entity.pdbx_description
1 polymer ?
#
loop_
_entity_poly.entity_id
_entity_poly.type
_entity_poly.pdbx_seq_one_letter_code
_entity_poly.pdbx_strand_id
1 'polypeptide(L)'
;MRAAPGSLYARSILLTALARNPNRDITIYWGGREEQHLYDLCELEALSLKHPGLQVVPVVEQPEAGWRGRTGTVLTAVLQDHGTLAEHDIYIAGRFEDGENCP
;
A
#
# COMPACT_ATOMS: atom_id res chain seq x y z
N MET A 1 20.68 -3.37 -1.55
CA MET A 1 19.30 -3.41 -1.00
C MET A 1 18.84 -1.95 -0.88
N ARG A 2 18.05 -1.45 -1.83
CA ARG A 2 17.59 -0.05 -1.87
C ARG A 2 16.07 -0.10 -1.95
N ALA A 3 15.39 0.09 -0.81
CA ALA A 3 13.97 0.39 -0.81
C ALA A 3 13.74 1.65 -1.67
N ALA A 4 12.71 1.65 -2.52
CA ALA A 4 12.41 2.81 -3.34
C ALA A 4 12.11 4.03 -2.44
N PRO A 5 12.59 5.25 -2.76
CA PRO A 5 12.40 6.40 -1.88
C PRO A 5 10.93 6.72 -1.57
N GLY A 6 10.00 6.33 -2.44
CA GLY A 6 8.56 6.44 -2.18
C GLY A 6 8.05 5.57 -1.01
N SER A 7 8.54 4.33 -0.85
CA SER A 7 8.11 3.46 0.23
C SER A 7 8.51 3.98 1.61
N LEU A 8 9.64 4.70 1.69
CA LEU A 8 10.13 5.30 2.92
C LEU A 8 9.26 6.47 3.40
N TYR A 9 8.65 7.22 2.49
CA TYR A 9 7.80 8.37 2.84
C TYR A 9 6.47 7.92 3.45
N ALA A 10 5.78 6.98 2.79
CA ALA A 10 4.55 6.40 3.32
C ALA A 10 4.78 5.74 4.68
N ARG A 11 5.89 4.99 4.83
CA ARG A 11 6.27 4.37 6.10
C ARG A 11 6.54 5.41 7.19
N SER A 12 7.17 6.52 6.87
CA SER A 12 7.47 7.58 7.86
C SER A 12 6.20 8.29 8.34
N ILE A 13 5.25 8.57 7.43
CA ILE A 13 3.94 9.13 7.79
C ILE A 13 3.17 8.13 8.65
N LEU A 14 3.15 6.85 8.25
CA LEU A 14 2.47 5.80 8.97
C LEU A 14 3.00 5.67 10.41
N LEU A 15 4.32 5.53 10.57
CA LEU A 15 4.95 5.41 11.89
C LEU A 15 4.68 6.64 12.76
N THR A 16 4.73 7.84 12.18
CA THR A 16 4.43 9.08 12.91
C THR A 16 2.96 9.14 13.33
N ALA A 17 2.04 8.73 12.44
CA ALA A 17 0.60 8.70 12.72
C ALA A 17 0.28 7.68 13.82
N LEU A 18 0.85 6.48 13.76
CA LEU A 18 0.71 5.43 14.78
C LEU A 18 1.34 5.84 16.12
N ALA A 19 2.50 6.52 16.10
CA ALA A 19 3.14 7.03 17.30
C ALA A 19 2.30 8.13 17.98
N ARG A 20 1.58 8.95 17.20
CA ARG A 20 0.69 9.99 17.74
C ARG A 20 -0.64 9.41 18.21
N ASN A 21 -1.22 8.47 17.47
CA ASN A 21 -2.46 7.82 17.82
C ASN A 21 -2.46 6.36 17.34
N PRO A 22 -2.15 5.39 18.21
CA PRO A 22 -2.00 3.98 17.83
C PRO A 22 -3.33 3.29 17.50
N ASN A 23 -4.47 3.90 17.86
CA ASN A 23 -5.82 3.43 17.54
C ASN A 23 -6.43 4.18 16.34
N ARG A 24 -5.64 4.97 15.59
CA ARG A 24 -6.14 5.62 14.39
C ARG A 24 -6.43 4.56 13.33
N ASP A 25 -7.58 4.69 12.69
CA ASP A 25 -7.92 3.88 11.52
C ASP A 25 -7.08 4.34 10.33
N ILE A 26 -6.22 3.46 9.83
CA ILE A 26 -5.32 3.70 8.71
C ILE A 26 -5.34 2.47 7.82
N THR A 27 -5.76 2.66 6.58
CA THR A 27 -5.69 1.60 5.56
C THR A 27 -4.55 1.89 4.59
N ILE A 28 -3.61 0.95 4.48
CA ILE A 28 -2.50 1.01 3.53
C ILE A 28 -2.73 0.02 2.40
N TYR A 29 -2.90 0.54 1.19
CA TYR A 29 -2.95 -0.27 -0.02
C TYR A 29 -1.53 -0.41 -0.58
N TRP A 30 -1.01 -1.64 -0.54
CA TRP A 30 0.35 -1.92 -0.96
C TRP A 30 0.35 -2.60 -2.33
N GLY A 31 0.63 -1.82 -3.36
CA GLY A 31 0.62 -2.26 -4.76
C GLY A 31 1.98 -2.70 -5.25
N GLY A 32 2.02 -3.79 -6.00
CA GLY A 32 3.20 -4.19 -6.76
C GLY A 32 2.84 -5.03 -7.98
N ARG A 33 3.78 -5.12 -8.92
CA ARG A 33 3.55 -5.91 -10.14
C ARG A 33 3.40 -7.40 -9.83
N GLU A 34 4.25 -7.90 -8.94
CA GLU A 34 4.35 -9.31 -8.54
C GLU A 34 4.49 -9.39 -7.01
N GLU A 35 4.12 -10.53 -6.42
CA GLU A 35 4.17 -10.76 -4.96
C GLU A 35 5.58 -10.54 -4.40
N GLN A 36 6.60 -10.96 -5.15
CA GLN A 36 8.02 -10.77 -4.81
C GLN A 36 8.47 -9.31 -4.73
N HIS A 37 7.74 -8.39 -5.38
CA HIS A 37 8.05 -6.95 -5.33
C HIS A 37 7.48 -6.29 -4.07
N LEU A 38 6.66 -6.99 -3.29
CA LEU A 38 6.10 -6.52 -2.03
C LEU A 38 7.05 -6.82 -0.86
N TYR A 39 8.32 -6.41 -0.95
CA TYR A 39 9.37 -6.71 0.04
C TYR A 39 9.02 -6.31 1.48
N ASP A 40 8.23 -5.24 1.66
CA ASP A 40 7.80 -4.72 2.96
C ASP A 40 6.47 -5.31 3.47
N LEU A 41 5.80 -6.19 2.70
CA LEU A 41 4.47 -6.70 3.08
C LEU A 41 4.49 -7.44 4.41
N CYS A 42 5.46 -8.33 4.61
CA CYS A 42 5.57 -9.12 5.84
C CYS A 42 5.80 -8.22 7.08
N GLU A 43 6.56 -7.12 6.92
CA GLU A 43 6.77 -6.15 8.00
C GLU A 43 5.48 -5.35 8.29
N LEU A 44 4.76 -4.94 7.25
CA LEU A 44 3.48 -4.24 7.37
C LEU A 44 2.40 -5.13 8.01
N GLU A 45 2.31 -6.41 7.64
CA GLU A 45 1.40 -7.37 8.26
C GLU A 45 1.72 -7.58 9.74
N ALA A 46 3.01 -7.70 10.09
CA ALA A 46 3.45 -7.76 11.48
C ALA A 46 3.11 -6.47 12.26
N LEU A 47 3.09 -5.32 11.58
CA LEU A 47 2.68 -4.04 12.16
C LEU A 47 1.14 -3.99 12.36
N SER A 48 0.37 -4.49 11.40
CA SER A 48 -1.09 -4.61 11.48
C SER A 48 -1.54 -5.49 12.64
N LEU A 49 -0.82 -6.60 12.90
CA LEU A 49 -1.03 -7.42 14.09
C LEU A 49 -0.82 -6.68 15.42
N LYS A 50 0.07 -5.68 15.44
CA LYS A 50 0.34 -4.86 16.63
C LYS A 50 -0.62 -3.68 16.77
N HIS A 51 -1.20 -3.23 15.66
CA HIS A 51 -2.06 -2.05 15.58
C HIS A 51 -3.39 -2.43 14.94
N PRO A 52 -4.45 -2.70 15.73
CA PRO A 52 -5.72 -3.16 15.19
C PRO A 52 -6.40 -2.13 14.26
N GLY A 53 -6.07 -0.84 14.39
CA GLY A 53 -6.51 0.21 13.47
C GLY A 53 -5.73 0.26 12.15
N LEU A 54 -4.65 -0.50 12.00
CA LEU A 54 -3.87 -0.58 10.76
C LEU A 54 -4.37 -1.75 9.91
N GLN A 55 -4.93 -1.45 8.75
CA GLN A 55 -5.35 -2.43 7.76
C GLN A 55 -4.37 -2.43 6.58
N VAL A 56 -3.80 -3.58 6.26
CA VAL A 56 -2.84 -3.75 5.14
C VAL A 56 -3.53 -4.52 4.03
N VAL A 57 -3.67 -3.89 2.87
CA VAL A 57 -4.32 -4.49 1.70
C VAL A 57 -3.28 -4.68 0.60
N PRO A 58 -2.71 -5.89 0.45
CA PRO A 58 -1.79 -6.17 -0.64
C PRO A 58 -2.56 -6.30 -1.95
N VAL A 59 -2.09 -5.58 -2.97
CA VAL A 59 -2.67 -5.59 -4.32
C VAL A 59 -1.56 -5.94 -5.31
N VAL A 60 -1.78 -7.01 -6.08
CA VAL A 60 -0.81 -7.49 -7.08
C VAL A 60 -1.42 -7.41 -8.47
N GLU A 61 -0.72 -6.75 -9.39
CA GLU A 61 -1.21 -6.63 -10.78
C GLU A 61 -1.15 -7.97 -11.52
N GLN A 62 -0.07 -8.72 -11.34
CA GLN A 62 0.18 -10.02 -11.95
C GLN A 62 0.37 -11.09 -10.85
N PRO A 63 -0.72 -11.60 -10.26
CA PRO A 63 -0.63 -12.61 -9.20
C PRO A 63 -0.09 -13.94 -9.74
N GLU A 64 0.65 -14.69 -8.91
CA GLU A 64 0.96 -16.09 -9.23
C GLU A 64 -0.24 -17.02 -8.93
N ALA A 65 -0.17 -18.24 -9.45
CA ALA A 65 -1.17 -19.28 -9.22
C ALA A 65 -1.17 -19.70 -7.74
N GLY A 66 -1.96 -19.00 -6.93
CA GLY A 66 -2.02 -19.19 -5.48
C GLY A 66 -2.26 -17.91 -4.68
N TRP A 67 -2.22 -16.74 -5.32
CA TRP A 67 -2.45 -15.46 -4.65
C TRP A 67 -3.82 -15.37 -3.99
N ARG A 68 -3.82 -14.94 -2.73
CA ARG A 68 -5.03 -14.76 -1.91
C ARG A 68 -5.39 -13.30 -1.66
N GLY A 69 -4.54 -12.37 -2.07
CA GLY A 69 -4.79 -10.93 -1.93
C GLY A 69 -5.63 -10.35 -3.07
N ARG A 70 -5.70 -9.03 -3.14
CA ARG A 70 -6.40 -8.33 -4.23
C ARG A 70 -5.56 -8.36 -5.51
N THR A 71 -6.23 -8.40 -6.65
CA THR A 71 -5.58 -8.41 -7.97
C THR A 71 -5.91 -7.14 -8.74
N GLY A 72 -4.97 -6.63 -9.54
CA GLY A 72 -5.11 -5.40 -10.32
C GLY A 72 -4.32 -4.23 -9.73
N THR A 73 -4.77 -3.00 -10.00
CA THR A 73 -4.09 -1.79 -9.52
C THR A 73 -4.62 -1.35 -8.16
N VAL A 74 -3.78 -0.67 -7.38
CA VAL A 74 -4.18 -0.07 -6.09
C VAL A 74 -5.41 0.83 -6.25
N LEU A 75 -5.45 1.62 -7.33
CA LEU A 75 -6.58 2.51 -7.60
C LEU A 75 -7.89 1.74 -7.77
N THR A 76 -7.88 0.64 -8.51
CA THR A 76 -9.06 -0.21 -8.67
C THR A 76 -9.47 -0.85 -7.35
N ALA A 77 -8.51 -1.30 -6.53
CA ALA A 77 -8.81 -1.86 -5.21
C ALA A 77 -9.46 -0.81 -4.29
N VAL A 78 -8.93 0.42 -4.28
CA VAL A 78 -9.49 1.55 -3.51
C VAL A 78 -10.89 1.90 -4.00
N LEU A 79 -11.12 1.99 -5.30
CA LEU A 79 -12.43 2.30 -5.87
C LEU A 79 -13.49 1.22 -5.59
N GLN A 80 -13.07 -0.04 -5.50
CA GLN A 80 -13.97 -1.13 -5.12
C GLN A 80 -14.33 -1.12 -3.64
N ASP A 81 -13.42 -0.68 -2.78
CA ASP A 81 -13.64 -0.62 -1.34
C ASP A 81 -14.40 0.67 -0.93
N HIS A 82 -14.06 1.78 -1.59
CA HIS A 82 -14.61 3.10 -1.36
C HIS A 82 -15.17 3.67 -2.67
N GLY A 83 -16.50 3.68 -2.79
CA GLY A 83 -17.18 4.30 -3.95
C GLY A 83 -17.02 5.82 -4.04
N THR A 84 -16.58 6.48 -2.95
CA THR A 84 -16.21 7.91 -2.94
C THR A 84 -14.94 8.12 -2.13
N LEU A 85 -13.97 8.82 -2.75
CA LEU A 85 -12.68 9.16 -2.15
C LEU A 85 -12.70 10.59 -1.57
N ALA A 86 -13.85 11.28 -1.60
CA ALA A 86 -13.97 12.69 -1.27
C ALA A 86 -13.71 13.03 0.22
N GLU A 87 -13.87 12.06 1.12
CA GLU A 87 -13.73 12.23 2.57
C GLU A 87 -12.43 11.64 3.13
N HIS A 88 -11.53 11.13 2.28
CA HIS A 88 -10.33 10.41 2.70
C HIS A 88 -9.04 11.16 2.27
N ASP A 89 -8.11 11.33 3.21
CA ASP A 89 -6.75 11.76 2.91
C ASP A 89 -5.96 10.59 2.31
N ILE A 90 -5.77 10.62 0.99
CA ILE A 90 -5.09 9.54 0.26
C ILE A 90 -3.64 9.95 -0.02
N TYR A 91 -2.72 9.13 0.47
CA TYR A 91 -1.30 9.28 0.22
C TYR A 91 -0.83 8.17 -0.70
N ILE A 92 -0.45 8.53 -1.93
CA ILE A 92 0.07 7.58 -2.92
C ILE A 92 1.59 7.75 -2.97
N ALA A 93 2.32 6.67 -2.69
CA ALA A 93 3.75 6.64 -2.85
C ALA A 93 4.14 5.36 -3.60
N GLY A 94 4.70 5.52 -4.78
CA GLY A 94 5.15 4.44 -5.63
C GLY A 94 6.34 4.91 -6.44
N ARG A 95 6.99 3.99 -7.15
CA ARG A 95 7.94 4.37 -8.19
C ARG A 95 7.10 4.85 -9.37
N PHE A 96 7.27 6.11 -9.78
CA PHE A 96 6.78 6.53 -11.08
C PHE A 96 7.64 5.77 -12.09
N GLU A 97 7.08 4.71 -12.67
CA GLU A 97 7.69 4.05 -13.80
C GLU A 97 7.29 4.88 -15.00
N ASP A 98 8.05 5.96 -15.26
CA ASP A 98 8.00 6.67 -16.53
C ASP A 98 8.31 5.65 -17.64
N GLY A 99 7.25 5.03 -18.17
CA GLY A 99 7.29 4.53 -19.53
C GLY A 99 7.32 5.75 -20.44
N GLU A 100 8.52 6.08 -20.94
CA GLU A 100 8.68 7.01 -22.06
C GLU A 100 7.64 6.71 -23.14
N ASN A 101 6.76 7.67 -23.40
CA ASN A 101 6.40 8.11 -24.76
C ASN A 101 5.54 9.38 -24.67
N CYS A 102 6.18 10.55 -24.55
CA CYS A 102 5.59 11.81 -24.98
C CYS A 102 6.09 12.08 -26.40
N PRO A 103 5.22 12.16 -27.43
CA PRO A 103 5.63 12.67 -28.73
C PRO A 103 6.00 14.16 -28.69
#